data_AF-A0A374BKK4-F1
#
_entry.id   AF-A0A374BKK4-F1
#
_cell.length_a   1.000
_cell.length_b   1.000
_cell.length_c   1.000
_cell.angle_alpha   90.00
_cell.angle_beta   90.00
_cell.angle_gamma   90.00
#
_symmetry.space_group_name_H-M   'P 1'
#
loop_
_entity.id
_entity.type
_entity.pdbx_description
1 polymer ?
#
loop_
_entity_poly.entity_id
_entity_poly.type
_entity_poly.pdbx_seq_one_letter_code
_entity_poly.pdbx_strand_id
1 'polypeptide(L)'
;MSSIFKDMDQDDRLNTLERKVKKLERNVNGGSKMSGIIKDLIGMECTIDGDGFFSTRCTILDVDDEWVKLIVHEKKKDLTKIIRIDNIESITLD
;
A
#
# COMPACT_ATOMS: atom_id res chain seq x y z
N MET A 1 -14.72 26.70 28.65
CA MET A 1 -14.60 26.27 27.23
C MET A 1 -13.19 25.80 26.85
N SER A 2 -12.13 26.05 27.64
CA SER A 2 -10.74 25.68 27.27
C SER A 2 -10.38 24.20 27.44
N SER A 3 -11.01 23.45 28.35
CA SER A 3 -10.69 22.02 28.56
C SER A 3 -11.15 21.13 27.40
N ILE A 4 -12.32 21.41 26.82
CA ILE A 4 -12.92 20.61 25.75
C ILE A 4 -12.03 20.56 24.50
N PHE A 5 -11.39 21.69 24.14
CA PHE A 5 -10.46 21.74 23.00
C PHE A 5 -9.16 20.97 23.24
N LYS A 6 -8.77 20.78 24.50
CA LYS A 6 -7.54 20.06 24.87
C LYS A 6 -7.78 18.55 24.88
N ASP A 7 -8.96 18.12 25.32
CA ASP A 7 -9.39 16.72 25.31
C ASP A 7 -9.56 16.20 23.86
N MET A 8 -10.11 17.03 22.96
CA MET A 8 -10.29 16.68 21.55
C MET A 8 -8.96 16.49 20.80
N ASP A 9 -7.94 17.34 21.07
CA ASP A 9 -6.59 17.20 20.51
C ASP A 9 -5.86 15.94 21.05
N GLN A 10 -6.19 15.52 22.27
CA GLN A 10 -5.66 14.27 22.83
C GLN A 10 -6.30 13.03 22.21
N ASP A 11 -7.60 13.06 21.92
CA ASP A 11 -8.30 11.97 21.23
C ASP A 11 -7.78 11.77 19.79
N ASP A 12 -7.51 12.84 19.05
CA ASP A 12 -6.95 12.74 17.69
C ASP A 12 -5.53 12.15 17.70
N ARG A 13 -4.72 12.53 18.70
CA ARG A 13 -3.39 11.95 18.90
C ARG A 13 -3.48 10.48 19.30
N LEU A 14 -4.42 10.11 20.17
CA LEU A 14 -4.64 8.74 20.60
C LEU A 14 -5.06 7.86 19.41
N ASN A 15 -6.03 8.31 18.61
CA ASN A 15 -6.47 7.64 17.38
C ASN A 15 -5.33 7.47 16.38
N THR A 16 -4.49 8.49 16.21
CA THR A 16 -3.31 8.42 15.33
C THR A 16 -2.30 7.40 15.85
N LEU A 17 -2.09 7.34 17.17
CA LEU A 17 -1.18 6.40 17.80
C LEU A 17 -1.71 4.96 17.69
N GLU A 18 -3.00 4.73 17.94
CA GLU A 18 -3.64 3.43 17.76
C GLU A 18 -3.53 2.93 16.33
N ARG A 19 -3.74 3.79 15.32
CA ARG A 19 -3.55 3.44 13.91
C ARG A 19 -2.10 3.03 13.61
N LYS A 20 -1.12 3.75 14.17
CA LYS A 20 0.30 3.43 14.03
C LYS A 20 0.68 2.12 14.72
N VAL A 21 0.18 1.88 15.93
CA VAL A 21 0.41 0.64 16.69
C VAL A 21 -0.19 -0.55 15.95
N LYS A 22 -1.43 -0.45 15.48
CA LYS A 22 -2.09 -1.51 14.71
C LYS A 22 -1.36 -1.83 13.39
N LYS A 23 -0.74 -0.82 12.77
CA LYS A 23 0.13 -1.01 11.60
C LYS A 23 1.43 -1.74 11.97
N LEU A 24 2.05 -1.38 13.10
CA LEU A 24 3.25 -2.05 13.61
C LEU A 24 2.97 -3.50 14.01
N GLU A 25 1.88 -3.78 14.71
CA GLU A 25 1.49 -5.15 15.11
C GLU A 25 1.25 -6.06 13.90
N ARG A 26 0.62 -5.53 12.84
CA ARG A 26 0.44 -6.23 11.56
C ARG A 26 1.77 -6.53 10.88
N ASN A 27 2.74 -5.63 10.97
CA ASN A 27 4.06 -5.81 10.38
C ASN A 27 4.93 -6.81 11.18
N VAL A 28 4.72 -6.93 12.50
CA VAL A 28 5.52 -7.80 13.39
C VAL A 28 5.02 -9.26 13.40
N ASN A 29 3.71 -9.50 13.29
CA ASN A 29 3.12 -10.85 13.46
C ASN A 29 3.10 -11.72 12.19
N GLY A 30 3.85 -11.35 11.16
CA GLY A 30 4.04 -12.17 9.97
C GLY A 30 4.18 -11.28 8.75
N GLY A 31 5.27 -11.47 8.00
CA GLY A 31 5.45 -10.88 6.66
C GLY A 31 4.10 -10.86 5.93
N SER A 32 3.72 -9.67 5.49
CA SER A 32 2.35 -9.33 5.12
C SER A 32 1.68 -10.48 4.37
N LYS A 33 0.53 -11.01 4.84
CA LYS A 33 -0.29 -11.94 4.05
C LYS A 33 -0.56 -11.42 2.62
N MET A 34 -0.46 -10.11 2.44
CA MET A 34 -0.54 -9.44 1.15
C MET A 34 0.66 -9.74 0.24
N SER A 35 1.89 -9.92 0.75
CA SER A 35 3.04 -10.30 -0.10
C SER A 35 2.81 -11.66 -0.76
N GLY A 36 2.19 -12.62 -0.06
CA GLY A 36 1.76 -13.89 -0.65
C GLY A 36 0.71 -13.73 -1.75
N ILE A 37 -0.35 -12.97 -1.49
CA ILE A 37 -1.43 -12.74 -2.46
C ILE A 37 -0.91 -12.01 -3.71
N ILE A 38 -0.04 -11.02 -3.54
CA ILE A 38 0.55 -10.27 -4.68
C ILE A 38 1.60 -11.12 -5.40
N LYS A 39 2.34 -12.00 -4.70
CA LYS A 39 3.26 -12.97 -5.32
C LYS A 39 2.52 -13.87 -6.32
N ASP A 40 1.27 -14.25 -6.05
CA ASP A 40 0.46 -15.04 -6.97
C ASP A 40 0.08 -14.28 -8.26
N LEU A 41 0.23 -12.95 -8.28
CA LEU A 41 -0.07 -12.08 -9.42
C LEU A 41 1.15 -11.81 -10.31
N ILE A 42 2.32 -12.39 -10.02
CA ILE A 42 3.52 -12.22 -10.83
C ILE A 42 3.25 -12.69 -12.27
N GLY A 43 3.54 -11.81 -13.23
CA GLY A 43 3.31 -12.03 -14.66
C GLY A 43 1.91 -11.63 -15.15
N MET A 44 1.00 -11.22 -14.24
CA MET A 44 -0.35 -10.78 -14.61
C MET A 44 -0.39 -9.27 -14.86
N GLU A 45 -1.20 -8.86 -15.84
CA GLU A 45 -1.58 -7.46 -16.03
C GLU A 45 -2.71 -7.12 -15.05
N CYS A 46 -2.54 -6.02 -14.32
CA CYS A 46 -3.47 -5.55 -13.31
C CYS A 46 -3.53 -4.02 -13.30
N THR A 47 -4.56 -3.48 -12.67
CA THR A 47 -4.69 -2.05 -12.39
C THR A 47 -4.42 -1.82 -10.92
N ILE A 48 -3.48 -0.93 -10.60
CA ILE A 48 -3.13 -0.56 -9.23
C ILE A 48 -3.62 0.85 -8.89
N ASP A 49 -4.10 1.01 -7.65
CA ASP A 49 -4.45 2.28 -7.04
C ASP A 49 -3.70 2.44 -5.70
N GLY A 50 -3.27 3.66 -5.37
CA GLY A 50 -2.55 3.92 -4.14
C GLY A 50 -1.90 5.31 -4.07
N ASP A 51 -0.99 5.49 -3.12
CA ASP A 51 -0.33 6.78 -2.91
C ASP A 51 0.60 7.11 -4.09
N GLY A 52 0.16 8.05 -4.92
CA GLY A 52 0.84 8.45 -6.16
C GLY A 52 0.47 7.63 -7.41
N PHE A 53 -0.51 6.72 -7.32
CA PHE A 53 -1.00 5.92 -8.44
C PHE A 53 -2.54 5.98 -8.51
N PHE A 54 -3.08 6.34 -9.68
CA PHE A 54 -4.52 6.35 -9.92
C PHE A 54 -4.83 5.56 -11.18
N SER A 55 -5.59 4.48 -11.03
CA SER A 55 -6.02 3.52 -12.06
C SER A 55 -4.91 3.19 -13.05
N THR A 56 -3.74 2.83 -12.53
CA THR A 56 -2.54 2.62 -13.34
C THR A 56 -2.45 1.17 -13.78
N ARG A 57 -2.50 0.94 -15.10
CA ARG A 57 -2.25 -0.38 -15.67
C ARG A 57 -0.79 -0.76 -15.56
N CYS A 58 -0.54 -1.96 -15.04
CA CYS A 58 0.81 -2.47 -14.87
C CYS A 58 0.86 -4.00 -14.90
N THR A 59 2.06 -4.52 -15.16
CA THR A 59 2.37 -5.95 -15.02
C THR A 59 3.29 -6.14 -13.82
N ILE A 60 2.92 -7.03 -12.90
CA ILE A 60 3.76 -7.37 -11.75
C ILE A 60 4.90 -8.28 -12.23
N LEU A 61 6.14 -7.89 -11.94
CA LEU A 61 7.33 -8.65 -12.33
C LEU A 61 7.90 -9.48 -11.19
N ASP A 62 7.90 -8.92 -9.99
CA ASP A 62 8.50 -9.54 -8.82
C ASP A 62 7.95 -8.92 -7.54
N VAL A 63 7.94 -9.70 -6.45
CA VAL A 63 7.39 -9.30 -5.16
C VAL A 63 8.26 -9.86 -4.06
N ASP A 64 8.76 -8.96 -3.22
CA ASP A 64 9.45 -9.29 -1.98
C ASP A 64 8.56 -8.97 -0.77
N ASP A 65 9.09 -9.02 0.45
CA ASP A 65 8.29 -8.85 1.67
C ASP A 65 7.75 -7.41 1.86
N GLU A 66 8.45 -6.41 1.34
CA GLU A 66 8.05 -4.99 1.46
C GLU A 66 7.85 -4.29 0.11
N TRP A 67 8.29 -4.89 -0.99
CA TRP A 67 8.42 -4.22 -2.29
C TRP A 67 7.78 -5.01 -3.42
N VAL A 68 7.21 -4.30 -4.38
CA VAL A 68 6.69 -4.83 -5.63
C VAL A 68 7.41 -4.15 -6.78
N LYS A 69 7.95 -4.97 -7.68
CA LYS A 69 8.49 -4.52 -8.96
C LYS A 69 7.42 -4.72 -10.03
N LEU A 70 7.14 -3.67 -10.79
CA LEU A 70 6.11 -3.67 -11.81
C LEU A 70 6.53 -2.86 -13.04
N ILE A 71 5.94 -3.19 -14.19
CA ILE A 71 6.01 -2.38 -15.41
C ILE A 71 4.71 -1.60 -15.52
N VAL A 72 4.79 -0.28 -15.49
CA VAL A 72 3.64 0.59 -15.80
C VAL A 72 3.53 0.76 -17.30
N HIS A 73 2.34 0.48 -17.84
CA HIS A 73 2.03 0.65 -19.25
C HIS A 73 1.54 2.09 -19.52
N GLU A 74 2.45 2.97 -19.94
CA GLU A 74 2.09 4.31 -20.40
C GLU A 74 1.97 4.36 -21.93
N LYS A 75 1.18 5.32 -22.44
CA LYS A 75 0.91 5.48 -23.88
C LYS A 75 2.15 5.63 -24.76
N LYS A 76 3.26 6.11 -24.20
CA LYS A 76 4.50 6.39 -24.96
C LYS A 76 5.58 5.34 -24.76
N LYS A 77 5.72 4.83 -23.53
CA LYS A 77 6.77 3.89 -23.17
C LYS A 77 6.43 3.23 -21.84
N ASP A 78 6.76 1.96 -21.72
CA ASP A 78 6.72 1.23 -20.47
C ASP A 78 7.78 1.73 -19.48
N LEU A 79 7.38 1.89 -18.22
CA LEU A 79 8.26 2.31 -17.12
C LEU A 79 8.34 1.21 -16.06
N THR A 80 9.55 0.74 -15.77
CA THR A 80 9.76 -0.15 -14.61
C THR A 80 9.79 0.68 -13.33
N LYS A 81 8.95 0.32 -12.36
CA LYS A 81 8.90 0.95 -11.04
C LYS A 81 9.03 -0.11 -9.95
N ILE A 82 9.60 0.30 -8.82
CA ILE A 82 9.65 -0.48 -7.58
C ILE A 82 8.95 0.35 -6.52
N ILE A 83 7.89 -0.19 -5.93
CA ILE A 83 7.05 0.53 -4.95
C ILE A 83 6.89 -0.31 -3.69
N ARG A 84 6.61 0.36 -2.58
CA ARG A 84 6.30 -0.34 -1.33
C ARG A 84 4.90 -0.94 -1.40
N ILE A 85 4.74 -2.15 -0.85
CA ILE A 85 3.42 -2.78 -0.69
C ILE A 85 2.49 -1.87 0.12
N ASP A 86 3.03 -1.18 1.12
CA ASP A 86 2.32 -0.19 1.95
C ASP A 86 1.71 1.00 1.17
N ASN A 87 2.19 1.27 -0.04
CA ASN A 87 1.69 2.37 -0.87
C ASN A 87 0.53 1.91 -1.77
N ILE A 88 0.27 0.60 -1.86
CA ILE A 88 -0.79 0.03 -2.67
C ILE A 88 -2.06 -0.03 -1.82
N GLU A 89 -3.12 0.62 -2.30
CA GLU A 89 -4.44 0.59 -1.66
C GLU A 89 -5.29 -0.57 -2.20
N SER A 90 -5.25 -0.79 -3.52
CA SER A 90 -5.96 -1.89 -4.16
C SER A 90 -5.29 -2.35 -5.47
N ILE A 91 -5.59 -3.58 -5.86
CA ILE A 91 -5.19 -4.20 -7.13
C ILE A 91 -6.43 -4.83 -7.76
N THR A 92 -6.69 -4.52 -9.03
CA THR A 92 -7.81 -5.05 -9.81
C THR A 92 -7.28 -5.84 -11.00
N LEU A 93 -7.85 -7.02 -11.25
CA LEU A 93 -7.58 -7.85 -12.42
C LEU A 93 -8.80 -7.78 -13.35
N ASP A 94 -8.56 -7.63 -14.65
CA ASP A 94 -9.59 -7.72 -15.71
C ASP A 94 -9.78 -9.17 -16.19
#